data_AF-A0A8T6G730-F1
#
_entry.id   AF-A0A8T6G730-F1
#
_cell.length_a   1.000
_cell.length_b   1.000
_cell.length_c   1.000
_cell.angle_alpha   90.00
_cell.angle_beta   90.00
_cell.angle_gamma   90.00
#
_symmetry.space_group_name_H-M   'P 1'
#
loop_
_entity.id
_entity.type
_entity.pdbx_description
1 polymer ?
#
loop_
_entity_poly.entity_id
_entity_poly.type
_entity_poly.pdbx_seq_one_letter_code
_entity_poly.pdbx_strand_id
1 'polypeptide(L)'
;MTAMGNYTRVLVVAQTQSRADELTGILERNGCLVSATTSVTTALDISGYSDFDALVMAEDIRPSERAYLRTQVIRNQPNAVVVSNRASRSVMIQLTQAFKEAGGAE
;
A
#
# COMPACT_ATOMS: atom_id res chain seq x y z
N MET A 1 -5.51 -13.86 13.91
CA MET A 1 -4.10 -13.93 13.43
C MET A 1 -4.06 -13.78 11.91
N THR A 2 -3.99 -12.57 11.37
CA THR A 2 -3.61 -12.39 9.95
C THR A 2 -2.12 -12.09 9.92
N ALA A 3 -1.32 -13.13 10.17
CA ALA A 3 0.09 -13.08 9.81
C ALA A 3 0.13 -12.85 8.30
N MET A 4 0.87 -11.83 7.86
CA MET A 4 1.09 -11.46 6.46
C MET A 4 1.28 -12.74 5.62
N GLY A 5 0.19 -13.20 5.01
CA GLY A 5 0.15 -14.51 4.36
C GLY A 5 0.97 -14.47 3.08
N ASN A 6 1.39 -15.64 2.59
CA ASN A 6 2.17 -15.82 1.35
C ASN A 6 1.51 -15.28 0.05
N TYR A 7 0.44 -14.49 0.14
CA TYR A 7 -0.29 -13.88 -0.97
C TYR A 7 -0.90 -12.52 -0.59
N THR A 8 -0.20 -11.74 0.25
CA THR A 8 -0.68 -10.39 0.62
C THR A 8 -0.77 -9.52 -0.63
N ARG A 9 -1.97 -9.06 -0.97
CA ARG A 9 -2.24 -8.19 -2.13
C ARG A 9 -1.93 -6.75 -1.74
N VAL A 10 -0.93 -6.16 -2.39
CA VAL A 10 -0.46 -4.81 -2.09
C VAL A 10 -0.66 -3.91 -3.30
N LEU A 11 -1.42 -2.85 -3.12
CA LEU A 11 -1.51 -1.75 -4.08
C LEU A 11 -0.40 -0.74 -3.78
N VAL A 12 0.53 -0.54 -4.71
CA VAL A 12 1.59 0.47 -4.63
C VAL A 12 1.21 1.68 -5.47
N VAL A 13 1.32 2.86 -4.88
CA VAL A 13 1.12 4.13 -5.58
C VAL A 13 2.38 4.96 -5.42
N ALA A 14 2.91 5.46 -6.53
CA ALA A 14 4.05 6.39 -6.55
C ALA A 14 3.81 7.52 -7.56
N GLN A 15 4.63 8.57 -7.56
CA GLN A 15 4.55 9.61 -8.60
C GLN A 15 5.39 9.22 -9.83
N THR A 16 6.38 8.34 -9.66
CA THR A 16 7.31 7.91 -10.71
C THR A 16 7.34 6.40 -10.91
N GLN A 17 7.51 5.96 -12.16
CA GLN A 17 7.59 4.54 -12.49
C GLN A 17 8.77 3.85 -11.81
N SER A 18 9.94 4.52 -11.74
CA SER A 18 11.13 3.97 -11.08
C SER A 18 10.90 3.70 -9.59
N ARG A 19 10.14 4.56 -8.90
CA ARG A 19 9.79 4.34 -7.49
C ARG A 19 8.79 3.20 -7.33
N ALA A 20 7.79 3.13 -8.21
CA ALA A 20 6.82 2.03 -8.23
C ALA A 20 7.52 0.69 -8.45
N ASP A 21 8.46 0.60 -9.39
CA ASP A 21 9.25 -0.59 -9.70
C ASP A 21 10.15 -1.02 -8.52
N GLU A 22 10.86 -0.06 -7.90
CA GLU A 22 11.69 -0.31 -6.73
C GLU A 22 10.89 -0.90 -5.56
N LEU A 23 9.73 -0.31 -5.24
CA LEU A 23 8.86 -0.81 -4.18
C LEU A 23 8.27 -2.17 -4.52
N THR A 24 7.84 -2.36 -5.77
CA THR A 24 7.31 -3.63 -6.29
C THR A 24 8.33 -4.74 -6.12
N GLY A 25 9.55 -4.55 -6.61
CA GLY A 25 10.60 -5.56 -6.51
C GLY A 25 11.00 -5.90 -5.06
N ILE A 26 10.86 -4.97 -4.10
CA ILE A 26 11.09 -5.29 -2.68
C ILE A 26 9.95 -6.16 -2.14
N LEU A 27 8.70 -5.81 -2.43
CA LEU A 27 7.52 -6.50 -1.92
C LEU A 27 7.36 -7.90 -2.53
N GLU A 28 7.54 -8.04 -3.84
CA GLU A 28 7.47 -9.33 -4.52
C GLU A 28 8.56 -10.29 -4.06
N ARG A 29 9.78 -9.79 -3.80
CA ARG A 29 10.87 -10.60 -3.21
C ARG A 29 10.53 -11.17 -1.83
N ASN A 30 9.53 -10.61 -1.16
CA ASN A 30 9.05 -11.07 0.13
C ASN A 30 7.70 -11.79 0.01
N GLY A 31 7.28 -12.21 -1.19
CA GLY A 31 6.07 -13.01 -1.40
C GLY A 31 4.76 -12.22 -1.43
N CYS A 32 4.80 -10.91 -1.63
CA CYS A 32 3.59 -10.11 -1.83
C CYS A 32 3.15 -10.14 -3.30
N LEU A 33 1.84 -10.10 -3.55
CA LEU A 33 1.27 -9.85 -4.87
C LEU A 33 1.09 -8.35 -5.05
N VAL A 34 1.87 -7.74 -5.93
CA VAL A 34 1.89 -6.28 -6.06
C VAL A 34 1.14 -5.84 -7.30
N SER A 35 0.26 -4.85 -7.14
CA SER A 35 -0.26 -4.03 -8.23
C SER A 35 0.27 -2.63 -8.04
N ALA A 36 0.98 -2.08 -9.02
CA ALA A 36 1.58 -0.75 -8.92
C ALA A 36 0.98 0.23 -9.93
N THR A 37 0.77 1.46 -9.51
CA THR A 37 0.33 2.55 -10.40
C THR A 37 1.02 3.86 -10.07
N THR A 38 1.22 4.68 -11.10
CA THR A 38 1.77 6.03 -10.96
C THR A 38 0.68 7.11 -10.86
N SER A 39 -0.59 6.70 -10.91
CA SER A 39 -1.74 7.59 -10.94
C SER A 39 -2.64 7.39 -9.73
N VAL A 40 -2.89 8.46 -8.98
CA VAL A 40 -3.80 8.46 -7.84
C VAL A 40 -5.23 8.12 -8.27
N THR A 41 -5.68 8.60 -9.43
CA THR A 41 -7.02 8.29 -9.94
C THR A 41 -7.18 6.81 -10.27
N THR A 42 -6.16 6.20 -10.86
CA THR A 42 -6.15 4.75 -11.13
C THR A 42 -6.11 3.95 -9.82
N ALA A 43 -5.36 4.40 -8.83
CA ALA A 43 -5.35 3.75 -7.51
C ALA A 43 -6.72 3.78 -6.84
N LEU A 44 -7.46 4.89 -6.98
CA LEU A 44 -8.83 5.02 -6.49
C LEU A 44 -9.79 4.08 -7.21
N ASP A 45 -9.68 3.98 -8.52
CA ASP A 45 -10.47 3.05 -9.33
C ASP A 45 -10.23 1.60 -8.87
N ILE A 46 -8.96 1.19 -8.73
CA ILE A 46 -8.59 -0.12 -8.20
C ILE A 46 -9.20 -0.34 -6.80
N SER A 47 -9.14 0.65 -5.91
CA SER A 47 -9.73 0.53 -4.57
C SER A 47 -11.25 0.36 -4.55
N GLY A 48 -11.94 0.84 -5.58
CA GLY A 48 -13.39 0.68 -5.72
C GLY A 48 -13.82 -0.64 -6.34
N TYR A 49 -12.96 -1.26 -7.16
CA TYR A 49 -13.32 -2.44 -7.96
C TYR A 49 -12.53 -3.71 -7.63
N SER A 50 -11.44 -3.61 -6.86
CA SER A 50 -10.56 -4.74 -6.56
C SER A 50 -10.05 -4.72 -5.14
N ASP A 51 -10.30 -5.80 -4.40
CA ASP A 51 -9.79 -5.98 -3.03
C ASP A 51 -8.26 -6.10 -2.97
N PHE A 52 -7.68 -5.45 -1.96
CA PHE A 52 -6.29 -5.60 -1.55
C PHE A 52 -6.16 -5.56 -0.03
N ASP A 53 -5.12 -6.19 0.49
CA ASP A 53 -4.85 -6.25 1.93
C ASP A 53 -4.13 -4.98 2.40
N ALA A 54 -3.32 -4.36 1.54
CA ALA A 54 -2.56 -3.17 1.89
C ALA A 54 -2.42 -2.17 0.73
N LEU A 55 -2.37 -0.88 1.09
CA LEU A 55 -1.98 0.22 0.22
C LEU A 55 -0.63 0.79 0.69
N VAL A 56 0.33 0.88 -0.21
CA VAL A 56 1.61 1.56 0.00
C VAL A 56 1.66 2.82 -0.85
N MET A 57 1.67 3.98 -0.21
CA MET A 57 1.82 5.28 -0.85
C MET A 57 3.25 5.75 -0.71
N ALA A 58 3.94 5.99 -1.83
CA ALA A 58 5.30 6.48 -1.83
C ALA A 58 5.39 7.96 -1.41
N GLU A 59 6.56 8.35 -0.90
CA GLU A 59 6.80 9.72 -0.39
C GLU A 59 6.80 10.78 -1.49
N ASP A 60 7.11 10.42 -2.73
CA ASP A 60 7.13 11.34 -3.86
C ASP A 60 5.72 11.82 -4.27
N ILE A 61 4.66 11.19 -3.76
CA ILE A 61 3.29 11.69 -3.94
C ILE A 61 3.09 12.96 -3.11
N ARG A 62 2.45 13.99 -3.68
CA ARG A 62 2.15 15.23 -2.96
C ARG A 62 1.35 14.96 -1.69
N PRO A 63 1.60 15.66 -0.57
CA PRO A 63 0.93 15.39 0.70
C PRO A 63 -0.60 15.52 0.63
N SER A 64 -1.11 16.49 -0.13
CA SER A 64 -2.56 16.67 -0.34
C SER A 64 -3.18 15.49 -1.08
N GLU A 65 -2.51 14.97 -2.12
CA GLU A 65 -2.99 13.81 -2.88
C GLU A 65 -2.94 12.53 -2.03
N ARG A 66 -1.90 12.38 -1.20
CA ARG A 66 -1.76 11.25 -0.28
C ARG A 66 -2.86 11.22 0.77
N ALA A 67 -3.17 12.38 1.36
CA ALA A 67 -4.26 12.51 2.34
C ALA A 67 -5.62 12.20 1.70
N TYR A 68 -5.84 12.68 0.47
CA TYR A 68 -7.05 12.39 -0.30
C TYR A 68 -7.17 10.89 -0.62
N LEU A 69 -6.12 10.29 -1.20
CA LEU A 69 -6.07 8.87 -1.54
C LEU A 69 -6.33 7.99 -0.31
N ARG A 70 -5.63 8.26 0.80
CA ARG A 70 -5.83 7.54 2.07
C ARG A 70 -7.29 7.58 2.52
N THR A 71 -7.90 8.76 2.49
CA THR A 71 -9.28 8.95 2.94
C THR A 71 -10.27 8.15 2.10
N GLN A 72 -10.10 8.17 0.78
CA GLN A 72 -10.97 7.44 -0.14
C GLN A 72 -10.76 5.93 -0.03
N VAL A 73 -9.51 5.47 0.06
CA VAL A 73 -9.21 4.04 0.19
C VAL A 73 -9.77 3.47 1.49
N ILE A 74 -9.63 4.15 2.63
CA ILE A 74 -10.23 3.68 3.89
C ILE A 74 -11.76 3.65 3.81
N ARG A 75 -12.39 4.57 3.06
CA ARG A 75 -13.84 4.55 2.84
C ARG A 75 -14.27 3.36 1.98
N ASN A 76 -13.52 3.03 0.93
CA ASN A 76 -13.84 1.94 0.02
C ASN A 76 -13.47 0.58 0.62
N GLN A 77 -12.35 0.51 1.34
CA GLN A 77 -11.77 -0.70 1.93
C GLN A 77 -11.32 -0.41 3.37
N PRO A 78 -12.26 -0.42 4.34
CA PRO A 78 -11.96 -0.08 5.74
C PRO A 78 -10.99 -1.06 6.42
N ASN A 79 -10.85 -2.27 5.89
CA ASN A 79 -9.95 -3.30 6.41
C ASN A 79 -8.55 -3.25 5.78
N ALA A 80 -8.34 -2.43 4.74
CA ALA A 80 -7.04 -2.35 4.07
C ALA A 80 -6.02 -1.58 4.92
N VAL A 81 -4.82 -2.12 5.04
CA VAL A 81 -3.72 -1.50 5.78
C VAL A 81 -3.06 -0.42 4.92
N VAL A 82 -3.15 0.84 5.35
CA VAL A 82 -2.61 1.97 4.59
C VAL A 82 -1.29 2.47 5.17
N VAL A 83 -0.23 2.40 4.37
CA VAL A 83 1.14 2.76 4.75
C VAL A 83 1.66 3.90 3.88
N SER A 84 2.30 4.88 4.51
CA SER A 84 3.07 5.93 3.81
C SER A 84 4.56 5.57 3.85
N ASN A 85 5.13 5.19 2.71
CA ASN A 85 6.53 4.80 2.63
C ASN A 85 7.44 6.02 2.43
N ARG A 86 8.25 6.34 3.45
CA ARG A 86 9.28 7.38 3.39
C ARG A 86 10.61 6.91 2.80
N ALA A 87 10.93 5.63 2.98
CA ALA A 87 12.13 5.01 2.46
C ALA A 87 11.80 3.60 1.99
N SER A 88 12.14 3.30 0.74
CA SER A 88 11.85 2.02 0.09
C SER A 88 12.44 0.84 0.86
N ARG A 89 13.62 1.01 1.47
CA ARG A 89 14.29 -0.01 2.31
C ARG A 89 13.50 -0.39 3.57
N SER A 90 12.54 0.44 4.00
CA SER A 90 11.73 0.22 5.20
C SER A 90 10.29 -0.19 4.89
N VAL A 91 9.91 -0.39 3.62
CA VAL A 91 8.51 -0.69 3.24
C VAL A 91 7.95 -1.92 3.96
N MET A 92 8.76 -2.96 4.08
CA MET A 92 8.38 -4.19 4.77
C MET A 92 8.17 -4.00 6.26
N ILE A 93 9.07 -3.27 6.92
CA ILE A 93 8.96 -2.99 8.37
C ILE A 93 7.69 -2.19 8.64
N GLN A 94 7.42 -1.19 7.79
CA GLN A 94 6.23 -0.34 7.91
C GLN A 94 4.94 -1.13 7.66
N LEU A 95 4.92 -2.02 6.67
CA LEU A 95 3.78 -2.91 6.43
C LEU A 95 3.55 -3.87 7.59
N THR A 96 4.57 -4.60 8.04
CA THR A 96 4.45 -5.54 9.16
C THR A 96 3.98 -4.84 10.43
N GLN A 97 4.50 -3.64 10.70
CA GLN A 97 4.07 -2.84 11.84
C GLN A 97 2.60 -2.42 11.70
N ALA A 98 2.20 -1.93 10.54
CA ALA A 98 0.83 -1.49 10.30
C ALA A 98 -0.19 -2.66 10.35
N PHE A 99 0.18 -3.85 9.86
CA PHE A 99 -0.62 -5.07 10.03
C PHE A 99 -0.74 -5.47 11.50
N LYS A 100 0.34 -5.34 12.27
CA LYS A 100 0.33 -5.61 13.72
C LYS A 100 -0.56 -4.61 14.48
N GLU A 101 -0.57 -3.34 14.09
CA GLU A 101 -1.43 -2.31 14.67
C GLU A 101 -2.91 -2.53 14.29
N ALA A 102 -3.19 -2.87 13.04
CA ALA A 102 -4.55 -3.15 12.56
C ALA A 102 -5.15 -4.42 13.18
N GLY A 103 -4.32 -5.43 13.47
CA GLY A 103 -4.72 -6.68 14.13
C GLY A 103 -4.51 -6.71 15.64
N GLY A 104 -3.99 -5.63 16.24
CA GLY A 104 -3.59 -5.56 17.65
C GLY A 104 -4.58 -4.89 18.59
N ALA A 105 -5.79 -4.57 18.11
CA ALA A 105 -6.90 -4.12 18.93
C ALA A 105 -7.74 -5.33 19.37
N GLU A 106 -7.18 -6.13 20.28
CA GLU A 106 -7.93 -7.10 21.10
C GLU A 106 -7.77 -6.71 22.58
#